data_AF-A0A6A8FC03-F1
#
_entry.id   AF-A0A6A8FC03-F1
#
_cell.length_a   1.000
_cell.length_b   1.000
_cell.length_c   1.000
_cell.angle_alpha   90.00
_cell.angle_beta   90.00
_cell.angle_gamma   90.00
#
_symmetry.space_group_name_H-M   'P 1'
#
loop_
_entity.id
_entity.type
_entity.pdbx_description
1 polymer ?
#
loop_
_entity_poly.entity_id
_entity_poly.type
_entity_poly.pdbx_seq_one_letter_code
_entity_poly.pdbx_strand_id
1 'polypeptide(L)'
;MSDKDLMEKVDKRRKEKDLTVREIGYLLGFSDTYFIKLRNGSRRITDRKRDRINRYLNGEYDNVKIPKYSRDSEQVAYDKGYKQALKDLEEFVNNKKTATCANK
;
A
#
# COMPACT_ATOMS: atom_id res chain seq x y z
N MET A 1 -10.39 8.79 25.52
CA MET A 1 -9.64 7.63 25.01
C MET A 1 -8.35 8.15 24.39
N SER A 2 -7.19 7.64 24.85
CA SER A 2 -5.90 8.06 24.32
C SER A 2 -5.67 7.47 22.92
N ASP A 3 -4.77 8.08 22.13
CA ASP A 3 -4.36 7.53 20.83
C ASP A 3 -3.75 6.12 21.00
N LYS A 4 -3.08 5.89 22.12
CA LYS A 4 -2.47 4.59 22.44
C LYS A 4 -3.55 3.54 22.71
N ASP A 5 -4.55 3.84 23.54
CA ASP A 5 -5.65 2.92 23.82
C ASP A 5 -6.43 2.59 22.53
N LEU A 6 -6.58 3.58 21.65
CA LEU A 6 -7.24 3.40 20.37
C LEU A 6 -6.46 2.42 19.48
N MET A 7 -5.14 2.59 19.37
CA MET A 7 -4.29 1.69 18.59
C MET A 7 -4.15 0.29 19.20
N GLU A 8 -4.24 0.15 20.52
CA GLU A 8 -4.31 -1.16 21.19
C GLU A 8 -5.57 -1.92 20.80
N LYS A 9 -6.73 -1.24 20.73
CA LYS A 9 -7.98 -1.85 20.20
C LYS A 9 -7.84 -2.27 18.74
N VAL A 10 -7.19 -1.44 17.93
CA VAL A 10 -6.91 -1.75 16.52
C VAL A 10 -6.02 -2.99 16.42
N ASP A 11 -4.93 -3.08 17.19
CA ASP A 11 -4.01 -4.22 17.16
C ASP A 11 -4.66 -5.51 17.70
N LYS A 12 -5.56 -5.40 18.68
CA LYS A 12 -6.35 -6.53 19.17
C LYS A 12 -7.27 -7.07 18.09
N ARG A 13 -8.09 -6.20 17.47
CA ARG A 13 -9.00 -6.58 16.38
C ARG A 13 -8.23 -7.15 15.17
N ARG A 14 -7.07 -6.57 14.85
CA ARG A 14 -6.17 -7.08 13.80
C ARG A 14 -5.81 -8.53 14.03
N LYS A 15 -5.41 -8.88 15.26
CA LYS A 15 -5.05 -10.25 15.65
C LYS A 15 -6.27 -11.18 15.63
N GLU A 16 -7.43 -10.72 16.08
CA GLU A 16 -8.69 -11.49 16.02
C GLU A 16 -9.11 -11.83 14.59
N LYS A 17 -8.80 -10.95 13.63
CA LYS A 17 -9.08 -11.13 12.20
C LYS A 17 -7.92 -11.80 11.44
N ASP A 18 -6.88 -12.25 12.13
CA ASP A 18 -5.66 -12.85 11.57
C ASP A 18 -4.98 -11.99 10.47
N LEU A 19 -5.02 -10.67 10.63
CA LEU A 19 -4.44 -9.73 9.66
C LEU A 19 -2.97 -9.43 9.99
N THR A 20 -2.11 -9.43 8.98
CA THR A 20 -0.74 -8.90 9.08
C THR A 20 -0.73 -7.37 9.22
N VAL A 21 0.41 -6.80 9.63
CA VAL A 21 0.60 -5.34 9.71
C VAL A 21 0.39 -4.67 8.34
N ARG A 22 0.76 -5.37 7.27
CA ARG A 22 0.62 -4.88 5.89
C ARG A 22 -0.82 -4.89 5.42
N GLU A 23 -1.56 -5.95 5.73
CA GLU A 23 -2.99 -6.07 5.40
C GLU A 23 -3.83 -5.00 6.10
N ILE A 24 -3.60 -4.76 7.39
CA ILE A 24 -4.28 -3.63 8.07
C ILE A 24 -3.79 -2.27 7.54
N GLY A 25 -2.52 -2.18 7.14
CA GLY A 25 -1.96 -1.03 6.45
C GLY A 25 -2.77 -0.71 5.18
N TYR A 26 -3.06 -1.72 4.37
CA TYR A 26 -3.90 -1.58 3.18
C TYR A 26 -5.31 -1.07 3.52
N LEU A 27 -5.99 -1.70 4.49
CA LEU A 27 -7.35 -1.31 4.88
C LEU A 27 -7.43 0.15 5.36
N LEU A 28 -6.46 0.59 6.15
CA LEU A 28 -6.43 1.95 6.70
C LEU A 28 -5.80 2.98 5.73
N GLY A 29 -5.12 2.51 4.69
CA GLY A 29 -4.29 3.32 3.79
C GLY A 29 -3.07 3.90 4.50
N PHE A 30 -2.41 3.07 5.31
CA PHE A 30 -1.21 3.35 6.12
C PHE A 30 -0.05 2.51 5.60
N SER A 31 1.17 3.03 5.67
CA SER A 31 2.35 2.17 5.53
C SER A 31 2.58 1.38 6.81
N ASP A 32 3.23 0.22 6.70
CA ASP A 32 3.59 -0.64 7.83
C ASP A 32 4.35 0.13 8.91
N THR A 33 5.31 0.95 8.48
CA THR A 33 6.11 1.81 9.37
C THR A 33 5.25 2.86 10.06
N TYR A 34 4.27 3.43 9.36
CA TYR A 34 3.36 4.42 9.94
C TYR A 34 2.44 3.77 10.98
N PHE A 35 1.91 2.58 10.69
CA PHE A 35 1.12 1.80 11.64
C PHE A 35 1.90 1.50 12.92
N ILE A 36 3.15 1.04 12.80
CA ILE A 36 4.02 0.76 13.96
C ILE A 36 4.28 2.03 14.79
N LYS A 37 4.51 3.17 14.13
CA LYS A 37 4.71 4.46 14.82
C LYS A 37 3.46 4.90 15.60
N LEU A 38 2.27 4.74 15.01
CA LEU A 38 1.01 5.00 15.71
C LEU A 38 0.82 4.06 16.90
N ARG A 39 1.04 2.75 16.71
CA ARG A 39 0.90 1.74 17.77
C ARG A 39 1.82 2.00 18.95
N ASN A 40 3.06 2.40 18.69
CA ASN A 40 4.05 2.67 19.73
C ASN A 40 3.87 4.07 20.37
N GLY A 41 2.91 4.88 19.91
CA GLY A 41 2.69 6.24 20.41
C GLY A 41 3.74 7.26 19.97
N SER A 42 4.65 6.91 19.04
CA SER A 42 5.65 7.84 18.51
C SER A 42 5.09 8.80 17.45
N ARG A 43 3.80 8.67 17.13
CA ARG A 43 3.09 9.59 16.24
C ARG A 43 1.63 9.76 16.68
N ARG A 44 1.14 11.00 16.64
CA ARG A 44 -0.25 11.36 16.93
C ARG A 44 -1.18 10.97 15.78
N ILE A 45 -2.42 10.61 16.11
CA ILE A 45 -3.50 10.34 15.16
C ILE A 45 -4.19 11.67 14.80
N THR A 46 -4.28 11.98 13.51
CA THR A 46 -5.09 13.12 13.02
C THR A 46 -6.57 12.76 12.93
N ASP A 47 -7.47 13.74 12.98
CA ASP A 47 -8.92 13.48 13.00
C ASP A 47 -9.39 12.64 11.80
N ARG A 48 -8.92 12.97 10.59
CA ARG A 48 -9.19 12.19 9.37
C ARG A 48 -8.73 10.72 9.48
N LYS A 49 -7.64 10.46 10.20
CA LYS A 49 -7.09 9.11 10.40
C LYS A 49 -7.85 8.38 11.51
N ARG A 50 -8.27 9.11 12.55
CA ARG A 50 -9.12 8.62 13.63
C ARG A 50 -10.46 8.13 13.10
N ASP A 51 -11.08 8.84 12.17
CA ASP A 51 -12.31 8.39 11.50
C ASP A 51 -12.11 7.04 10.80
N ARG A 52 -11.05 6.88 10.01
CA ARG A 52 -10.75 5.59 9.36
C ARG A 52 -10.53 4.46 10.35
N ILE A 53 -9.81 4.73 11.44
CA ILE A 53 -9.60 3.76 12.52
C ILE A 53 -10.93 3.35 13.14
N ASN A 54 -11.83 4.30 13.41
CA ASN A 54 -13.14 4.00 13.96
C ASN A 54 -14.00 3.17 12.99
N ARG A 55 -14.00 3.49 11.69
CA ARG A 55 -14.67 2.68 10.66
C ARG A 55 -14.16 1.23 10.64
N TYR A 56 -12.85 1.04 10.81
CA TYR A 56 -12.24 -0.29 10.96
C TYR A 56 -12.71 -1.03 12.21
N LEU A 57 -12.74 -0.35 13.36
CA LEU A 57 -13.23 -0.94 14.60
C LEU A 57 -14.72 -1.29 14.54
N ASN A 58 -15.50 -0.53 13.79
CA ASN A 58 -16.93 -0.78 13.55
C ASN A 58 -17.18 -1.90 12.52
N GLY A 59 -16.14 -2.44 11.90
CA GLY A 59 -16.25 -3.56 10.96
C GLY A 59 -16.62 -3.18 9.53
N GLU A 60 -16.57 -1.90 9.15
CA GLU A 60 -16.85 -1.46 7.78
C GLU A 60 -15.92 -2.10 6.74
N TYR A 61 -14.76 -2.59 7.19
CA TYR A 61 -13.75 -3.23 6.34
C TYR A 61 -13.78 -4.75 6.40
N ASP A 62 -14.70 -5.37 7.15
CA ASP A 62 -14.70 -6.82 7.39
C ASP A 62 -14.90 -7.64 6.11
N ASN A 63 -15.60 -7.07 5.12
CA ASN A 63 -15.87 -7.70 3.82
C ASN A 63 -14.95 -7.18 2.70
N VAL A 64 -13.97 -6.34 3.03
CA VAL A 64 -13.04 -5.80 2.03
C VAL A 64 -12.05 -6.89 1.66
N LYS A 65 -12.13 -7.38 0.41
CA LYS A 65 -11.18 -8.34 -0.12
C LYS A 65 -9.81 -7.67 -0.25
N ILE A 66 -8.89 -8.05 0.62
CA ILE A 66 -7.51 -7.60 0.53
C ILE A 66 -6.87 -8.33 -0.65
N PRO A 67 -6.34 -7.62 -1.66
CA PRO A 67 -5.66 -8.27 -2.77
C PRO A 67 -4.51 -9.10 -2.21
N LYS A 68 -4.42 -10.35 -2.65
CA LYS A 68 -3.28 -11.19 -2.36
C LYS A 68 -2.09 -10.54 -3.05
N TYR A 69 -1.26 -9.87 -2.27
CA TYR A 69 -0.07 -9.22 -2.81
C TYR A 69 0.79 -10.29 -3.46
N SER A 70 1.25 -9.97 -4.66
CA SER A 70 2.35 -10.67 -5.29
C SER A 70 3.45 -10.86 -4.24
N ARG A 71 3.97 -12.08 -4.09
CA ARG A 71 5.15 -12.32 -3.24
C ARG A 71 6.23 -11.29 -3.59
N ASP A 72 7.15 -10.95 -2.69
CA ASP A 72 8.23 -10.00 -3.03
C ASP A 72 8.95 -10.39 -4.33
N SER A 73 9.08 -11.69 -4.60
CA SER A 73 9.57 -12.24 -5.88
C SER A 73 8.70 -11.91 -7.10
N GLU A 74 7.38 -11.91 -6.95
CA GLU A 74 6.40 -11.58 -7.99
C GLU A 74 6.31 -10.07 -8.21
N GLN A 75 6.46 -9.27 -7.15
CA GLN A 75 6.56 -7.80 -7.24
C GLN A 75 7.85 -7.40 -7.97
N VAL A 76 8.98 -8.05 -7.65
CA VAL A 76 10.26 -7.86 -8.35
C VAL A 76 10.16 -8.28 -9.82
N ALA A 77 9.50 -9.39 -10.13
CA ALA A 77 9.27 -9.83 -11.50
C ALA A 77 8.39 -8.84 -12.29
N TYR A 78 7.32 -8.33 -11.67
CA TYR A 78 6.47 -7.30 -12.25
C TYR A 78 7.24 -6.00 -12.52
N ASP A 79 7.99 -5.49 -11.54
CA ASP A 79 8.78 -4.27 -11.69
C ASP A 79 9.87 -4.42 -12.77
N LYS A 80 10.46 -5.61 -12.91
CA LYS A 80 11.42 -5.93 -13.97
C LYS A 80 10.74 -5.90 -15.34
N GLY A 81 9.59 -6.55 -15.49
CA GLY A 81 8.81 -6.54 -16.74
C GLY A 81 8.35 -5.14 -17.13
N TYR A 82 7.86 -4.36 -16.16
CA TYR A 82 7.41 -2.98 -16.37
C TYR A 82 8.54 -2.06 -16.83
N LYS A 83 9.71 -2.12 -16.17
CA LYS A 83 10.89 -1.35 -16.59
C LYS A 83 11.38 -1.75 -17.99
N GLN A 84 11.29 -3.03 -18.35
CA GLN A 84 11.65 -3.49 -19.69
C GLN A 84 10.69 -2.94 -20.75
N ALA A 85 9.38 -3.03 -20.50
CA ALA A 85 8.37 -2.49 -21.42
C ALA A 85 8.53 -0.98 -21.65
N LEU A 86 8.90 -0.20 -20.62
CA LEU A 86 9.21 1.22 -20.78
C LEU A 86 10.45 1.47 -21.65
N LYS A 87 11.50 0.66 -21.49
CA LYS A 87 12.70 0.74 -22.34
C LYS A 87 12.38 0.40 -23.79
N ASP A 88 11.63 -0.68 -24.02
CA ASP A 88 11.25 -1.12 -25.36
C ASP A 88 10.38 -0.05 -26.04
N LEU A 89 9.49 0.62 -25.28
CA LEU A 89 8.68 1.73 -25.76
C LEU A 89 9.53 2.96 -26.10
N GLU A 90 10.50 3.32 -25.25
CA GLU A 90 11.43 4.42 -25.48
C GLU A 90 12.30 4.16 -26.72
N GLU A 91 12.81 2.95 -26.87
CA GLU A 91 13.59 2.51 -28.02
C GLU A 91 12.76 2.51 -29.31
N PHE A 92 11.51 2.05 -29.26
CA PHE A 92 10.58 2.13 -30.37
C PHE A 92 10.32 3.58 -30.79
N VAL A 93 10.07 4.49 -29.84
CA VAL A 93 9.87 5.92 -30.11
C VAL A 93 11.12 6.55 -30.71
N ASN A 94 12.30 6.22 -30.19
CA ASN A 94 13.58 6.74 -30.71
C ASN A 94 13.88 6.21 -32.11
N ASN A 95 13.63 4.93 -32.39
CA ASN A 95 13.79 4.34 -33.72
C ASN A 95 12.77 4.89 -34.74
N LYS A 96 11.54 5.22 -34.29
CA LYS A 96 10.56 5.93 -35.13
C LYS A 96 11.02 7.35 -35.48
N LYS A 97 11.72 8.05 -34.58
CA LYS A 97 12.26 9.39 -34.82
C LYS A 97 13.47 9.39 -35.76
N THR A 98 14.32 8.37 -35.73
CA THR A 98 15.47 8.26 -36.63
C THR A 98 15.05 7.86 -38.05
N ALA A 99 14.01 7.03 -38.20
CA ALA A 99 13.45 6.65 -39.51
C ALA A 99 12.82 7.82 -40.29
N THR A 100 12.26 8.82 -39.60
CA THR A 100 11.74 10.05 -40.23
C THR A 100 12.82 11.06 -40.60
N CYS A 101 14.02 10.99 -39.98
CA CYS A 101 15.16 11.85 -40.33
C CYS A 101 16.03 11.30 -41.47
N ALA A 102 15.95 9.99 -41.77
CA ALA A 102 16.70 9.36 -42.88
C ALA A 102 16.00 9.46 -44.25
N ASN A 103 14.75 9.96 -44.30
CA ASN A 103 13.99 10.25 -45.51
C ASN A 103 13.85 11.77 -45.74
N LYS A 104 14.97 12.50 -45.64
CA LYS A 104 15.08 13.90 -46.09
C LYS A 104 16.35 14.09 -46.90
#